data_AF-A0A7Y0AIY0-F1
#
_entry.id   AF-A0A7Y0AIY0-F1
#
_cell.length_a   1.000
_cell.length_b   1.000
_cell.length_c   1.000
_cell.angle_alpha   90.00
_cell.angle_beta   90.00
_cell.angle_gamma   90.00
#
_symmetry.space_group_name_H-M   'P 1'
#
loop_
_entity.id
_entity.type
_entity.pdbx_description
1 polymer ?
#
loop_
_entity_poly.entity_id
_entity_poly.type
_entity_poly.pdbx_seq_one_letter_code
_entity_poly.pdbx_strand_id
1 'polypeptide(L)'
;MVRSTEATEVQLNLAHKQGYAEERAEKWYLTHAAPAAHQQPAGEYIVAYTLSAPEGWYELAGQALVWHPPAPDATAHLRVFVRDGADDRPLPGLTVQATFTPAGGGARPAQAVPAGWYPLASAYGTNVALPPGRYQLRLDLSRLPFRRHDPYNGDRLTHPVVVEFDQVPLAATLAAQPPLSDLAAADTELAQAQGDVEHQTLDALYEDVNSGGAQRTGDYLVGFAVDYALATWNFDEKKNKFTYEIDTEESAQLNAHVEATVQEARTGRFVPGLHLTATLTGPDGRDLGTQELPFEWHPWAFHYGQNWRVARSGDRYRLRLRAEAPTFRRYGRTLGRVFERGFDVGFDSVRVVTGAK
;
A
#
# COMPACT_ATOMS: atom_id res chain seq x y z
N MET A 1 10.00 15.88 -12.93
CA MET A 1 8.92 15.05 -13.48
C MET A 1 9.58 13.96 -14.30
N VAL A 2 9.47 12.70 -13.86
CA VAL A 2 10.02 11.59 -14.65
C VAL A 2 9.09 11.37 -15.84
N ARG A 3 9.66 11.20 -17.04
CA ARG A 3 8.83 10.93 -18.23
C ARG A 3 8.20 9.54 -18.06
N SER A 4 6.95 9.41 -18.45
CA SER A 4 6.22 8.13 -18.50
C SER A 4 5.66 7.94 -19.90
N THR A 5 5.61 6.69 -20.37
CA THR A 5 4.86 6.32 -21.58
C THR A 5 3.50 5.71 -21.28
N GLU A 6 3.26 5.35 -20.01
CA GLU A 6 2.00 4.79 -19.52
C GLU A 6 1.12 5.82 -18.80
N ALA A 7 1.62 7.04 -18.58
CA ALA A 7 0.89 8.10 -17.90
C ALA A 7 1.07 9.46 -18.58
N THR A 8 -0.05 10.15 -18.78
CA THR A 8 -0.11 11.55 -19.19
C THR A 8 0.39 12.49 -18.09
N GLU A 9 0.69 13.74 -18.44
CA GLU A 9 1.05 14.76 -17.44
C GLU A 9 -0.05 14.98 -16.40
N VAL A 10 -1.32 14.89 -16.80
CA VAL A 10 -2.47 15.01 -15.89
C VAL A 10 -2.47 13.87 -14.87
N GLN A 11 -2.26 12.63 -15.32
CA GLN A 11 -2.18 11.45 -14.48
C GLN A 11 -0.97 11.52 -13.52
N LEU A 12 0.21 11.92 -14.01
CA LEU A 12 1.39 12.12 -13.15
C LEU A 12 1.15 13.20 -12.08
N ASN A 13 0.43 14.28 -12.41
CA ASN A 13 0.05 15.29 -11.43
C ASN A 13 -0.92 14.75 -10.36
N LEU A 14 -1.80 13.81 -10.71
CA LEU A 14 -2.63 13.11 -9.71
C LEU A 14 -1.78 12.27 -8.76
N ALA A 15 -0.75 11.58 -9.28
CA ALA A 15 0.21 10.82 -8.47
C ALA A 15 0.88 11.72 -7.41
N HIS A 16 1.36 12.89 -7.81
CA HIS A 16 1.95 13.88 -6.90
C HIS A 16 0.95 14.42 -5.87
N LYS A 17 -0.32 14.63 -6.27
CA LYS A 17 -1.35 15.04 -5.31
C LYS A 17 -1.64 13.96 -4.27
N GLN A 18 -1.62 12.67 -4.66
CA GLN A 18 -1.78 11.55 -3.72
C GLN A 18 -0.64 11.58 -2.71
N GLY A 19 0.61 11.63 -3.17
CA GLY A 19 1.76 11.67 -2.27
C GLY A 19 1.80 12.91 -1.38
N TYR A 20 1.36 14.07 -1.87
CA TYR A 20 1.23 15.26 -1.04
C TYR A 20 0.17 15.11 0.08
N ALA A 21 -0.96 14.47 -0.23
CA ALA A 21 -1.99 14.21 0.79
C ALA A 21 -1.48 13.24 1.88
N GLU A 22 -0.72 12.22 1.47
CA GLU A 22 -0.06 11.26 2.36
C GLU A 22 1.05 11.93 3.21
N GLU A 23 1.89 12.76 2.59
CA GLU A 23 2.93 13.54 3.29
C GLU A 23 2.32 14.40 4.40
N ARG A 24 1.17 15.04 4.16
CA ARG A 24 0.49 15.84 5.20
C ARG A 24 0.11 15.01 6.42
N ALA A 25 -0.36 13.78 6.23
CA ALA A 25 -0.67 12.87 7.33
C ALA A 25 0.60 12.35 8.04
N GLU A 26 1.66 12.04 7.30
CA GLU A 26 2.97 11.72 7.88
C GLU A 26 3.50 12.88 8.74
N LYS A 27 3.46 14.11 8.22
CA LYS A 27 3.94 15.31 8.91
C LYS A 27 3.20 15.56 10.22
N TRP A 28 1.92 15.21 10.28
CA TRP A 28 1.17 15.21 11.53
C TRP A 28 1.84 14.30 12.56
N TYR A 29 2.17 13.05 12.20
CA TYR A 29 2.85 12.13 13.13
C TYR A 29 4.24 12.64 13.53
N LEU A 30 5.04 13.14 12.57
CA LEU A 30 6.38 13.67 12.85
C LEU A 30 6.34 14.85 13.83
N THR A 31 5.34 15.71 13.70
CA THR A 31 5.15 16.88 14.57
C THR A 31 4.74 16.46 15.98
N HIS A 32 3.80 15.52 16.11
CA HIS A 32 3.27 15.07 17.40
C HIS A 32 4.20 14.08 18.13
N ALA A 33 5.15 13.46 17.43
CA ALA A 33 6.19 12.61 18.03
C ALA A 33 7.47 13.37 18.41
N ALA A 34 7.58 14.66 18.12
CA ALA A 34 8.79 15.43 18.38
C ALA A 34 9.18 15.43 19.88
N PRO A 35 10.48 15.34 20.23
CA PRO A 35 11.65 15.39 19.34
C PRO A 35 12.10 14.02 18.79
N ALA A 36 11.34 12.94 19.01
CA ALA A 36 11.75 11.59 18.64
C ALA A 36 11.29 11.20 17.22
N ALA A 37 11.48 12.12 16.27
CA ALA A 37 11.10 11.96 14.87
C ALA A 37 12.14 12.58 13.94
N HIS A 38 12.38 11.93 12.80
CA HIS A 38 13.25 12.44 11.74
C HIS A 38 12.85 11.87 10.39
N GLN A 39 13.22 12.55 9.31
CA GLN A 39 13.01 12.13 7.93
C GLN A 39 14.25 12.49 7.12
N GLN A 40 14.67 11.59 6.21
CA GLN A 40 15.74 11.87 5.25
C GLN A 40 15.54 11.11 3.93
N PRO A 41 16.09 11.61 2.82
CA PRO A 41 16.20 10.83 1.59
C PRO A 41 17.19 9.68 1.75
N ALA A 42 16.92 8.57 1.08
CA ALA A 42 17.76 7.38 1.02
C ALA A 42 17.70 6.74 -0.37
N GLY A 43 18.53 7.24 -1.29
CA GLY A 43 18.45 6.86 -2.71
C GLY A 43 17.13 7.34 -3.32
N GLU A 44 16.33 6.42 -3.84
CA GLU A 44 15.02 6.70 -4.43
C GLU A 44 13.88 6.72 -3.43
N TYR A 45 14.19 6.58 -2.14
CA TYR A 45 13.21 6.54 -1.06
C TYR A 45 13.29 7.81 -0.22
N ILE A 46 12.17 8.18 0.39
CA ILE A 46 12.14 9.06 1.56
C ILE A 46 11.76 8.20 2.75
N VAL A 47 12.59 8.22 3.80
CA VAL A 47 12.41 7.36 4.98
C VAL A 47 12.30 8.25 6.21
N ALA A 48 11.22 8.06 6.96
CA ALA A 48 10.99 8.74 8.21
C ALA A 48 10.71 7.76 9.34
N TYR A 49 10.98 8.18 10.57
CA TYR A 49 10.59 7.42 11.76
C TYR A 49 9.95 8.33 12.82
N THR A 50 9.15 7.70 13.69
CA THR A 50 8.73 8.28 14.98
C THR A 50 8.92 7.25 16.09
N LEU A 51 9.34 7.69 17.27
CA LEU A 51 9.15 6.97 18.52
C LEU A 51 8.06 7.67 19.34
N SER A 52 7.06 6.89 19.76
CA SER A 52 5.90 7.40 20.51
C SER A 52 5.53 6.44 21.64
N ALA A 53 4.45 6.73 22.39
CA ALA A 53 3.93 5.79 23.37
C ALA A 53 3.62 4.43 22.74
N PRO A 54 3.80 3.30 23.45
CA PRO A 54 3.43 1.97 22.97
C PRO A 54 1.98 1.92 22.48
N GLU A 55 1.74 1.28 21.34
CA GLU A 55 0.42 1.24 20.72
C GLU A 55 -0.17 -0.18 20.73
N GLY A 56 -1.48 -0.26 20.95
CA GLY A 56 -2.22 -1.50 20.74
C GLY A 56 -2.74 -1.61 19.32
N TRP A 57 -3.07 -2.82 18.89
CA TRP A 57 -3.57 -3.09 17.55
C TRP A 57 -4.66 -4.16 17.54
N TYR A 58 -5.49 -4.14 16.50
CA TYR A 58 -6.31 -5.27 16.11
C TYR A 58 -5.55 -6.17 15.14
N GLU A 59 -5.70 -7.47 15.32
CA GLU A 59 -5.18 -8.51 14.43
C GLU A 59 -6.28 -9.53 14.14
N LEU A 60 -6.29 -10.07 12.93
CA LEU A 60 -7.26 -11.08 12.54
C LEU A 60 -6.87 -12.43 13.16
N ALA A 61 -7.69 -12.93 14.08
CA ALA A 61 -7.52 -14.26 14.67
C ALA A 61 -8.72 -15.14 14.25
N GLY A 62 -8.50 -15.97 13.23
CA GLY A 62 -9.59 -16.71 12.58
C GLY A 62 -10.49 -15.78 11.78
N GLN A 63 -11.76 -15.62 12.20
CA GLN A 63 -12.75 -14.79 11.52
C GLN A 63 -13.13 -13.52 12.29
N ALA A 64 -12.39 -13.16 13.33
CA ALA A 64 -12.67 -12.01 14.18
C ALA A 64 -11.41 -11.17 14.43
N LEU A 65 -11.60 -9.85 14.59
CA LEU A 65 -10.53 -8.96 15.04
C LEU A 65 -10.38 -9.06 16.55
N VAL A 66 -9.16 -9.36 17.01
CA VAL A 66 -8.79 -9.41 18.43
C VAL A 66 -7.92 -8.20 18.75
N TRP A 67 -8.22 -7.52 19.85
CA TRP A 67 -7.41 -6.42 20.36
C TRP A 67 -6.21 -6.94 21.14
N HIS A 68 -5.02 -6.48 20.77
CA HIS A 68 -3.76 -6.71 21.45
C HIS A 68 -3.30 -5.40 22.11
N PRO A 69 -3.38 -5.29 23.45
CA PRO A 69 -2.79 -4.15 24.13
C PRO A 69 -1.25 -4.18 24.00
N PRO A 70 -0.57 -3.05 24.15
CA PRO A 70 0.89 -3.05 24.27
C PRO A 70 1.35 -3.99 25.40
N ALA A 71 2.51 -4.62 25.21
CA ALA A 71 3.12 -5.42 26.27
C ALA A 71 3.47 -4.52 27.48
N PRO A 72 3.38 -5.02 28.74
CA PRO A 72 3.64 -4.21 29.93
C PRO A 72 5.05 -3.60 30.00
N ASP A 73 6.02 -4.22 29.33
CA ASP A 73 7.42 -3.80 29.26
C ASP A 73 7.75 -2.98 28.00
N ALA A 74 6.78 -2.76 27.11
CA ALA A 74 6.96 -1.88 25.96
C ALA A 74 7.23 -0.45 26.43
N THR A 75 8.31 0.15 25.93
CA THR A 75 8.76 1.49 26.31
C THR A 75 8.43 2.53 25.25
N ALA A 76 8.32 2.12 23.98
CA ALA A 76 7.90 2.97 22.88
C ALA A 76 7.30 2.17 21.73
N HIS A 77 6.61 2.86 20.83
CA HIS A 77 6.24 2.37 19.51
C HIS A 77 7.14 3.01 18.45
N LEU A 78 7.87 2.18 17.70
CA LEU A 78 8.56 2.58 16.49
C LEU A 78 7.59 2.53 15.32
N ARG A 79 7.44 3.66 14.63
CA ARG A 79 6.75 3.74 13.34
C ARG A 79 7.74 4.22 12.29
N VAL A 80 7.70 3.60 11.12
CA VAL A 80 8.55 3.90 9.96
C VAL A 80 7.65 4.18 8.77
N PHE A 81 7.87 5.33 8.13
CA PHE A 81 7.23 5.70 6.88
C PHE A 81 8.26 5.55 5.76
N VAL A 82 7.82 4.96 4.65
CA VAL A 82 8.65 4.80 3.45
C VAL A 82 7.84 5.27 2.27
N ARG A 83 8.35 6.29 1.57
CA ARG A 83 7.70 6.92 0.42
C ARG A 83 8.61 6.87 -0.81
N ASP A 84 8.00 6.87 -1.99
CA ASP A 84 8.72 7.06 -3.25
C ASP A 84 9.26 8.51 -3.30
N GLY A 85 10.57 8.66 -3.50
CA GLY A 85 11.20 9.98 -3.60
C GLY A 85 10.84 10.78 -4.86
N ALA A 86 10.12 10.19 -5.82
CA ALA A 86 9.66 10.90 -7.01
C ALA A 86 8.29 11.56 -6.82
N ASP A 87 7.35 10.92 -6.12
CA ASP A 87 5.97 11.39 -6.04
C ASP A 87 5.37 11.40 -4.63
N ASP A 88 6.16 11.05 -3.60
CA ASP A 88 5.78 11.01 -2.19
C ASP A 88 4.70 9.97 -1.82
N ARG A 89 4.27 9.09 -2.73
CA ARG A 89 3.30 8.03 -2.37
C ARG A 89 3.93 7.00 -1.43
N PRO A 90 3.19 6.47 -0.44
CA PRO A 90 3.68 5.44 0.45
C PRO A 90 3.99 4.14 -0.32
N LEU A 91 5.05 3.46 0.08
CA LEU A 91 5.51 2.21 -0.53
C LEU A 91 5.14 1.01 0.36
N PRO A 92 4.01 0.31 0.10
CA PRO A 92 3.63 -0.88 0.83
C PRO A 92 4.51 -2.10 0.45
N GLY A 93 4.37 -3.22 1.16
CA GLY A 93 4.96 -4.50 0.76
C GLY A 93 6.46 -4.68 1.01
N LEU A 94 7.13 -3.71 1.65
CA LEU A 94 8.53 -3.87 2.07
C LEU A 94 8.63 -4.80 3.28
N THR A 95 9.72 -5.54 3.37
CA THR A 95 10.20 -6.07 4.64
C THR A 95 11.09 -5.00 5.29
N VAL A 96 10.74 -4.58 6.50
CA VAL A 96 11.49 -3.60 7.28
C VAL A 96 12.04 -4.26 8.53
N GLN A 97 13.34 -4.12 8.75
CA GLN A 97 14.02 -4.53 9.97
C GLN A 97 14.63 -3.31 10.66
N ALA A 98 14.53 -3.24 11.98
CA ALA A 98 15.13 -2.18 12.78
C ALA A 98 16.18 -2.73 13.73
N THR A 99 17.32 -2.04 13.81
CA THR A 99 18.40 -2.33 14.76
C THR A 99 18.70 -1.07 15.57
N PHE A 100 18.69 -1.20 16.89
CA PHE A 100 19.03 -0.11 17.81
C PHE A 100 20.41 -0.34 18.42
N THR A 101 21.28 0.66 18.37
CA THR A 101 22.61 0.62 18.99
C THR A 101 22.73 1.74 20.03
N PRO A 102 22.78 1.45 21.34
CA PRO A 102 22.93 2.47 22.37
C PRO A 102 24.30 3.14 22.28
N ALA A 103 24.39 4.42 22.66
CA ALA A 103 25.68 5.11 22.73
C ALA A 103 26.67 4.36 23.64
N GLY A 104 27.81 3.93 23.08
CA GLY A 104 28.86 3.19 23.81
C GLY A 104 28.55 1.72 24.10
N GLY A 105 27.47 1.16 23.54
CA GLY A 105 27.13 -0.27 23.66
C GLY A 105 27.02 -0.99 22.33
N GLY A 106 26.80 -2.31 22.39
CA GLY A 106 26.61 -3.15 21.21
C GLY A 106 25.19 -3.06 20.64
N ALA A 107 25.06 -3.32 19.34
CA ALA A 107 23.78 -3.39 18.65
C ALA A 107 22.84 -4.41 19.30
N ARG A 108 21.56 -4.04 19.41
CA ARG A 108 20.49 -4.97 19.78
C ARG A 108 20.15 -5.89 18.60
N PRO A 109 19.58 -7.08 18.83
CA PRO A 109 19.10 -7.91 17.74
C PRO A 109 18.12 -7.14 16.84
N ALA A 110 18.22 -7.38 15.53
CA ALA A 110 17.29 -6.82 14.57
C ALA A 110 15.87 -7.33 14.85
N GLN A 111 14.89 -6.44 14.72
CA GLN A 111 13.48 -6.74 14.92
C GLN A 111 12.67 -6.39 13.68
N ALA A 112 11.67 -7.21 13.37
CA ALA A 112 10.75 -6.94 12.28
C ALA A 112 9.85 -5.75 12.62
N VAL A 113 9.63 -4.88 11.63
CA VAL A 113 8.73 -3.74 11.71
C VAL A 113 7.63 -4.00 10.67
N PRO A 114 6.55 -4.74 11.02
CA PRO A 114 5.55 -5.16 10.05
C PRO A 114 4.72 -3.99 9.53
N ALA A 115 4.17 -4.13 8.33
CA ALA A 115 3.19 -3.21 7.79
C ALA A 115 1.95 -3.12 8.69
N GLY A 116 1.40 -1.93 8.83
CA GLY A 116 0.27 -1.64 9.68
C GLY A 116 -0.64 -0.57 9.09
N TRP A 117 -1.92 -0.72 9.34
CA TRP A 117 -2.94 0.27 9.06
C TRP A 117 -3.07 1.21 10.25
N TYR A 118 -2.66 2.47 10.08
CA TYR A 118 -2.86 3.51 11.10
C TYR A 118 -3.99 4.45 10.69
N PRO A 119 -4.59 5.15 11.67
CA PRO A 119 -5.72 6.06 11.42
C PRO A 119 -5.50 7.10 10.33
N LEU A 120 -4.29 7.66 10.20
CA LEU A 120 -4.02 8.74 9.24
C LEU A 120 -3.14 8.34 8.07
N ALA A 121 -2.21 7.39 8.23
CA ALA A 121 -1.29 7.03 7.15
C ALA A 121 -0.90 5.55 7.24
N SER A 122 -0.66 4.91 6.10
CA SER A 122 -0.06 3.57 6.10
C SER A 122 1.41 3.66 6.50
N ALA A 123 1.85 2.78 7.39
CA ALA A 123 3.23 2.76 7.87
C ALA A 123 3.64 1.36 8.32
N TYR A 124 4.91 1.19 8.65
CA TYR A 124 5.43 0.02 9.32
C TYR A 124 5.56 0.33 10.81
N GLY A 125 5.23 -0.59 11.71
CA GLY A 125 5.53 -0.33 13.11
C GLY A 125 5.45 -1.51 14.06
N THR A 126 6.13 -1.32 15.19
CA THR A 126 6.25 -2.31 16.25
C THR A 126 6.52 -1.64 17.60
N ASN A 127 6.09 -2.26 18.69
CA ASN A 127 6.48 -1.84 20.03
C ASN A 127 7.89 -2.35 20.35
N VAL A 128 8.66 -1.55 21.08
CA VAL A 128 10.03 -1.84 21.48
C VAL A 128 10.16 -1.74 23.00
N ALA A 129 11.03 -2.55 23.58
CA ALA A 129 11.39 -2.50 25.01
C ALA A 129 12.87 -2.13 25.14
N LEU A 130 13.14 -0.85 25.34
CA LEU A 130 14.48 -0.28 25.39
C LEU A 130 14.60 0.70 26.56
N PRO A 131 15.72 0.71 27.31
CA PRO A 131 15.91 1.69 28.37
C PRO A 131 16.04 3.11 27.78
N PRO A 132 15.64 4.16 28.53
CA PRO A 132 15.79 5.54 28.09
C PRO A 132 17.24 5.88 27.73
N GLY A 133 17.44 6.68 26.69
CA GLY A 133 18.79 7.02 26.23
C GLY A 133 18.83 7.54 24.80
N ARG A 134 20.05 7.53 24.22
CA ARG A 134 20.30 7.86 22.82
C ARG A 134 20.77 6.63 22.06
N TYR A 135 20.22 6.46 20.87
CA TYR A 135 20.49 5.31 20.01
C TYR A 135 20.91 5.77 18.61
N GLN A 136 21.69 4.94 17.94
CA GLN A 136 21.65 4.86 16.49
C GLN A 136 20.51 3.90 16.11
N LEU A 137 19.63 4.32 15.21
CA LEU A 137 18.60 3.48 14.60
C LEU A 137 19.02 3.17 13.17
N ARG A 138 19.24 1.89 12.88
CA ARG A 138 19.43 1.38 11.52
C ARG A 138 18.15 0.72 11.04
N LEU A 139 17.71 1.07 9.84
CA LEU A 139 16.60 0.45 9.14
C LEU A 139 17.11 -0.26 7.89
N ASP A 140 16.85 -1.55 7.77
CA ASP A 140 17.12 -2.34 6.58
C ASP A 140 15.79 -2.58 5.85
N LEU A 141 15.66 -2.02 4.65
CA LEU A 141 14.48 -2.10 3.78
C LEU A 141 14.76 -3.08 2.65
N SER A 142 13.89 -4.06 2.45
CA SER A 142 13.98 -4.95 1.27
C SER A 142 13.74 -4.19 -0.03
N ARG A 143 13.95 -4.86 -1.17
CA ARG A 143 13.33 -4.44 -2.43
C ARG A 143 11.80 -4.57 -2.36
N LEU A 144 11.08 -3.86 -3.22
CA LEU A 144 9.65 -4.07 -3.42
C LEU A 144 9.39 -5.35 -4.24
N PRO A 145 8.48 -6.24 -3.81
CA PRO A 145 8.30 -7.55 -4.44
C PRO A 145 7.31 -7.56 -5.62
N PHE A 146 6.53 -6.50 -5.79
CA PHE A 146 5.38 -6.49 -6.70
C PHE A 146 5.71 -6.04 -8.13
N ARG A 147 4.78 -6.32 -9.04
CA ARG A 147 4.84 -5.96 -10.45
C ARG A 147 4.66 -4.48 -10.68
N ARG A 148 5.17 -4.01 -11.82
CA ARG A 148 5.25 -2.57 -12.09
C ARG A 148 4.99 -2.32 -13.57
N HIS A 149 4.20 -1.31 -13.87
CA HIS A 149 4.06 -0.81 -15.23
C HIS A 149 5.20 0.15 -15.57
N ASP A 150 5.17 0.63 -16.80
CA ASP A 150 6.08 1.63 -17.37
C ASP A 150 7.53 1.15 -17.61
N PRO A 151 7.98 1.13 -18.87
CA PRO A 151 9.31 0.65 -19.22
C PRO A 151 10.46 1.53 -18.72
N TYR A 152 10.20 2.78 -18.32
CA TYR A 152 11.23 3.74 -17.90
C TYR A 152 11.29 3.93 -16.38
N ASN A 153 10.16 3.78 -15.70
CA ASN A 153 10.04 4.05 -14.27
C ASN A 153 9.92 2.77 -13.44
N GLY A 154 9.49 1.65 -14.04
CA GLY A 154 9.30 0.39 -13.33
C GLY A 154 10.59 -0.27 -12.83
N ASP A 155 11.78 0.12 -13.32
CA ASP A 155 13.08 -0.39 -12.88
C ASP A 155 13.71 0.40 -11.71
N ARG A 156 13.00 1.39 -11.18
CA ARG A 156 13.31 2.10 -9.93
C ARG A 156 13.02 1.24 -8.71
N LEU A 157 13.57 1.52 -7.54
CA LEU A 157 13.23 0.83 -6.28
C LEU A 157 13.52 -0.70 -6.33
N THR A 158 14.56 -1.08 -7.06
CA THR A 158 14.91 -2.50 -7.36
C THR A 158 15.89 -3.12 -6.36
N HIS A 159 16.53 -2.29 -5.53
CA HIS A 159 17.56 -2.69 -4.59
C HIS A 159 17.11 -2.48 -3.14
N PRO A 160 17.56 -3.33 -2.20
CA PRO A 160 17.45 -3.07 -0.78
C PRO A 160 18.15 -1.76 -0.40
N VAL A 161 17.65 -1.09 0.64
CA VAL A 161 18.19 0.18 1.15
C VAL A 161 18.43 0.08 2.64
N VAL A 162 19.56 0.64 3.09
CA VAL A 162 19.88 0.78 4.51
C VAL A 162 19.88 2.26 4.85
N VAL A 163 19.20 2.63 5.93
CA VAL A 163 19.11 4.01 6.41
C VAL A 163 19.49 4.06 7.89
N GLU A 164 20.35 5.01 8.26
CA GLU A 164 20.79 5.18 9.64
C GLU A 164 20.40 6.57 10.15
N PHE A 165 19.85 6.60 11.37
CA PHE A 165 19.54 7.81 12.11
C PHE A 165 20.37 7.84 13.39
N ASP A 166 21.14 8.90 13.56
CA ASP A 166 21.97 9.07 14.74
C ASP A 166 21.24 9.82 15.85
N GLN A 167 21.69 9.61 17.10
CA GLN A 167 21.26 10.35 18.28
C GLN A 167 19.75 10.30 18.56
N VAL A 168 19.06 9.24 18.11
CA VAL A 168 17.63 8.99 18.30
C VAL A 168 17.30 9.00 19.80
N PRO A 169 16.52 9.98 20.29
CA PRO A 169 16.21 10.08 21.71
C PRO A 169 15.04 9.15 22.07
N LEU A 170 15.23 8.34 23.11
CA LEU A 170 14.16 7.58 23.75
C LEU A 170 13.94 8.11 25.17
N ALA A 171 12.84 8.86 25.35
CA ALA A 171 12.53 9.48 26.63
C ALA A 171 11.81 8.50 27.57
N ALA A 172 12.12 8.57 28.87
CA ALA A 172 11.51 7.71 29.89
C ALA A 172 10.00 7.93 30.07
N THR A 173 9.49 9.07 29.61
CA THR A 173 8.09 9.49 29.77
C THR A 173 7.19 9.04 28.62
N LEU A 174 7.73 8.48 27.52
CA LEU A 174 6.94 8.13 26.34
C LEU A 174 5.80 7.14 26.68
N ALA A 175 6.09 6.11 27.47
CA ALA A 175 5.09 5.10 27.83
C ALA A 175 3.92 5.64 28.67
N ALA A 176 4.05 6.83 29.28
CA ALA A 176 2.98 7.48 30.03
C ALA A 176 2.10 8.41 29.18
N GLN A 177 2.49 8.66 27.92
CA GLN A 177 1.72 9.49 27.00
C GLN A 177 0.60 8.67 26.32
N PRO A 178 -0.46 9.32 25.83
CA PRO A 178 -1.44 8.64 24.98
C PRO A 178 -0.79 8.17 23.66
N PRO A 179 -1.18 6.98 23.14
CA PRO A 179 -0.80 6.51 21.80
C PRO A 179 -1.12 7.55 20.71
N LEU A 180 -0.24 7.71 19.73
CA LEU A 180 -0.51 8.64 18.63
C LEU A 180 -1.67 8.19 17.76
N SER A 181 -1.88 6.88 17.60
CA SER A 181 -3.07 6.37 16.90
C SER A 181 -4.39 6.74 17.59
N ASP A 182 -4.41 6.87 18.92
CA ASP A 182 -5.61 7.30 19.63
C ASP A 182 -5.83 8.82 19.51
N LEU A 183 -4.76 9.63 19.49
CA LEU A 183 -4.84 11.08 19.25
C LEU A 183 -5.27 11.40 17.81
N ALA A 184 -4.68 10.70 16.86
CA ALA A 184 -4.91 10.83 15.42
C ALA A 184 -6.36 10.56 15.02
N ALA A 185 -7.13 9.86 15.87
CA ALA A 185 -8.53 9.58 15.63
C ALA A 185 -9.41 10.84 15.55
N ALA A 186 -8.93 11.98 16.07
CA ALA A 186 -9.61 13.26 15.95
C ALA A 186 -9.47 13.90 14.55
N ASP A 187 -8.47 13.51 13.77
CA ASP A 187 -8.08 14.19 12.53
C ASP A 187 -8.53 13.43 11.27
N THR A 188 -9.76 12.93 11.27
CA THR A 188 -10.31 12.16 10.13
C THR A 188 -10.27 12.92 8.80
N GLU A 189 -10.25 14.26 8.84
CA GLU A 189 -10.12 15.12 7.66
C GLU A 189 -8.83 14.87 6.88
N LEU A 190 -7.70 14.57 7.54
CA LEU A 190 -6.45 14.27 6.84
C LEU A 190 -6.53 12.93 6.09
N ALA A 191 -7.18 11.93 6.68
CA ALA A 191 -7.40 10.64 6.03
C ALA A 191 -8.41 10.75 4.88
N GLN A 192 -9.45 11.58 5.03
CA GLN A 192 -10.42 11.86 3.96
C GLN A 192 -9.77 12.61 2.79
N ALA A 193 -8.91 13.58 3.06
CA ALA A 193 -8.19 14.31 2.01
C ALA A 193 -7.31 13.40 1.14
N GLN A 194 -6.77 12.30 1.68
CA GLN A 194 -6.09 11.28 0.88
C GLN A 194 -7.07 10.57 -0.04
N GLY A 195 -8.20 10.10 0.50
CA GLY A 195 -9.21 9.42 -0.30
C GLY A 195 -9.90 10.30 -1.34
N ASP A 196 -10.04 11.60 -1.10
CA ASP A 196 -10.57 12.53 -2.08
C ASP A 196 -9.69 12.61 -3.35
N VAL A 197 -8.37 12.51 -3.18
CA VAL A 197 -7.45 12.47 -4.32
C VAL A 197 -7.45 11.09 -4.98
N GLU A 198 -7.51 10.01 -4.19
CA GLU A 198 -7.63 8.65 -4.73
C GLU A 198 -8.93 8.49 -5.54
N HIS A 199 -10.02 9.13 -5.12
CA HIS A 199 -11.27 9.16 -5.87
C HIS A 199 -11.14 9.92 -7.19
N GLN A 200 -10.45 11.07 -7.20
CA GLN A 200 -10.14 11.80 -8.45
C GLN A 200 -9.31 10.94 -9.42
N THR A 201 -8.38 10.14 -8.90
CA THR A 201 -7.61 9.18 -9.69
C THR A 201 -8.51 8.10 -10.29
N LEU A 202 -9.46 7.58 -9.51
CA LEU A 202 -10.42 6.60 -10.00
C LEU A 202 -11.35 7.18 -11.08
N ASP A 203 -11.83 8.41 -10.90
CA ASP A 203 -12.64 9.10 -11.90
C ASP A 203 -11.87 9.29 -13.21
N ALA A 204 -10.61 9.72 -13.13
CA ALA A 204 -9.73 9.85 -14.29
C ALA A 204 -9.45 8.51 -14.97
N LEU A 205 -9.36 7.40 -14.21
CA LEU A 205 -9.21 6.06 -14.76
C LEU A 205 -10.43 5.67 -15.60
N TYR A 206 -11.64 5.94 -15.10
CA TYR A 206 -12.87 5.59 -15.80
C TYR A 206 -13.08 6.33 -17.11
N GLU A 207 -12.46 7.49 -17.28
CA GLU A 207 -12.47 8.23 -18.55
C GLU A 207 -11.55 7.61 -19.62
N ASP A 208 -10.55 6.81 -19.22
CA ASP A 208 -9.47 6.32 -20.09
C ASP A 208 -9.57 4.81 -20.41
N VAL A 209 -10.47 4.08 -19.75
CA VAL A 209 -10.61 2.61 -19.87
C VAL A 209 -11.85 2.19 -20.65
N ASN A 210 -11.87 0.94 -21.14
CA ASN A 210 -12.99 0.42 -21.92
C ASN A 210 -14.27 0.23 -21.09
N SER A 211 -14.10 -0.09 -19.81
CA SER A 211 -15.17 -0.28 -18.84
C SER A 211 -14.64 -0.01 -17.44
N GLY A 212 -15.43 0.65 -16.60
CA GLY A 212 -15.08 0.86 -15.21
C GLY A 212 -16.32 1.11 -14.36
N GLY A 213 -16.16 0.96 -13.06
CA GLY A 213 -17.20 1.24 -12.09
C GLY A 213 -16.79 0.83 -10.68
N ALA A 214 -17.51 1.32 -9.68
CA ALA A 214 -17.24 1.02 -8.29
C ALA A 214 -18.51 0.69 -7.51
N GLN A 215 -18.36 -0.12 -6.47
CA GLN A 215 -19.43 -0.46 -5.55
C GLN A 215 -18.92 -0.46 -4.11
N ARG A 216 -19.71 0.14 -3.20
CA ARG A 216 -19.48 0.02 -1.76
C ARG A 216 -19.97 -1.33 -1.25
N THR A 217 -19.15 -1.99 -0.44
CA THR A 217 -19.49 -3.26 0.22
C THR A 217 -18.77 -3.37 1.57
N GLY A 218 -19.52 -3.33 2.67
CA GLY A 218 -18.95 -3.33 4.02
C GLY A 218 -18.00 -2.15 4.23
N ASP A 219 -16.77 -2.45 4.64
CA ASP A 219 -15.71 -1.46 4.91
C ASP A 219 -14.99 -0.97 3.64
N TYR A 220 -15.43 -1.40 2.45
CA TYR A 220 -14.73 -1.18 1.19
C TYR A 220 -15.55 -0.38 0.18
N LEU A 221 -14.86 0.44 -0.61
CA LEU A 221 -15.27 0.84 -1.95
C LEU A 221 -14.38 0.05 -2.93
N VAL A 222 -15.00 -0.80 -3.74
CA VAL A 222 -14.29 -1.68 -4.69
C VAL A 222 -14.55 -1.16 -6.09
N GLY A 223 -13.51 -0.65 -6.74
CA GLY A 223 -13.51 -0.24 -8.14
C GLY A 223 -12.95 -1.34 -9.04
N PHE A 224 -13.41 -1.39 -10.28
CA PHE A 224 -12.76 -2.16 -11.34
C PHE A 224 -12.52 -1.30 -12.57
N ALA A 225 -11.53 -1.69 -13.36
CA ALA A 225 -11.33 -1.20 -14.72
C ALA A 225 -10.97 -2.36 -15.65
N VAL A 226 -11.33 -2.25 -16.93
CA VAL A 226 -10.93 -3.19 -17.97
C VAL A 226 -10.33 -2.42 -19.13
N ASP A 227 -9.11 -2.81 -19.51
CA ASP A 227 -8.37 -2.22 -20.61
C ASP A 227 -7.77 -3.30 -21.53
N TYR A 228 -6.98 -2.90 -22.53
CA TYR A 228 -6.13 -3.79 -23.32
C TYR A 228 -5.06 -4.44 -22.44
N ALA A 229 -4.52 -5.58 -22.89
CA ALA A 229 -3.41 -6.22 -22.19
C ALA A 229 -2.21 -5.28 -22.06
N LEU A 230 -1.59 -5.25 -20.88
CA LEU A 230 -0.47 -4.37 -20.54
C LEU A 230 0.82 -5.17 -20.31
N ALA A 231 1.96 -4.57 -20.66
CA ALA A 231 3.28 -5.08 -20.30
C ALA A 231 3.63 -4.72 -18.84
N THR A 232 4.44 -5.56 -18.20
CA THR A 232 4.84 -5.35 -16.79
C THR A 232 6.30 -5.74 -16.55
N TRP A 233 6.92 -5.10 -15.57
CA TRP A 233 8.14 -5.58 -14.94
C TRP A 233 7.80 -6.64 -13.90
N ASN A 234 8.42 -7.81 -14.04
CA ASN A 234 8.34 -8.91 -13.08
C ASN A 234 9.70 -9.17 -12.45
N PHE A 235 9.73 -9.53 -11.17
CA PHE A 235 10.98 -9.91 -10.53
C PHE A 235 11.31 -11.38 -10.81
N ASP A 236 12.41 -11.62 -11.53
CA ASP A 236 12.93 -12.96 -11.77
C ASP A 236 13.84 -13.39 -10.60
N GLU A 237 13.33 -14.25 -9.73
CA GLU A 237 14.07 -14.76 -8.57
C GLU A 237 15.35 -15.50 -8.95
N LYS A 238 15.36 -16.21 -10.08
CA LYS A 238 16.53 -16.98 -10.52
C LYS A 238 17.63 -16.06 -11.00
N LYS A 239 17.27 -14.96 -11.67
CA LYS A 239 18.22 -13.95 -12.15
C LYS A 239 18.50 -12.84 -11.14
N ASN A 240 17.76 -12.82 -10.04
CA ASN A 240 17.77 -11.77 -9.01
C ASN A 240 17.68 -10.35 -9.61
N LYS A 241 16.79 -10.15 -10.59
CA LYS A 241 16.58 -8.87 -11.27
C LYS A 241 15.16 -8.74 -11.80
N PHE A 242 14.73 -7.51 -12.04
CA PHE A 242 13.50 -7.26 -12.79
C PHE A 242 13.71 -7.51 -14.28
N THR A 243 12.71 -8.11 -14.91
CA THR A 243 12.62 -8.32 -16.36
C THR A 243 11.34 -7.68 -16.87
N TYR A 244 11.47 -6.86 -17.90
CA TYR A 244 10.31 -6.28 -18.57
C TYR A 244 9.73 -7.33 -19.51
N GLU A 245 8.55 -7.81 -19.18
CA GLU A 245 7.82 -8.80 -19.95
C GLU A 245 6.84 -8.05 -20.85
N ILE A 246 7.29 -7.84 -22.09
CA ILE A 246 6.40 -7.58 -23.21
C ILE A 246 6.06 -8.95 -23.74
N ASP A 247 4.93 -9.47 -23.34
CA ASP A 247 4.55 -10.79 -23.75
C ASP A 247 4.06 -10.78 -25.21
N THR A 248 4.92 -10.64 -26.21
CA THR A 248 4.47 -10.40 -27.60
C THR A 248 3.87 -11.64 -28.29
N GLU A 249 4.19 -12.86 -27.83
CA GLU A 249 3.62 -14.12 -28.37
C GLU A 249 2.43 -14.62 -27.53
N GLU A 250 2.40 -14.40 -26.21
CA GLU A 250 1.27 -14.73 -25.34
C GLU A 250 0.30 -13.54 -25.12
N SER A 251 0.64 -12.27 -25.42
CA SER A 251 -0.32 -11.15 -25.64
C SER A 251 -1.15 -11.27 -26.92
N ALA A 252 -0.72 -12.10 -27.89
CA ALA A 252 -1.63 -12.52 -28.95
C ALA A 252 -2.78 -13.39 -28.40
N GLN A 253 -2.62 -13.95 -27.19
CA GLN A 253 -3.62 -14.76 -26.49
C GLN A 253 -4.25 -14.01 -25.31
N LEU A 254 -3.49 -13.21 -24.56
CA LEU A 254 -3.93 -12.33 -23.48
C LEU A 254 -4.24 -10.97 -24.06
N ASN A 255 -5.52 -10.62 -24.07
CA ASN A 255 -6.03 -9.53 -24.89
C ASN A 255 -6.94 -8.58 -24.10
N ALA A 256 -6.98 -8.69 -22.78
CA ALA A 256 -7.60 -7.71 -21.90
C ALA A 256 -6.79 -7.64 -20.60
N HIS A 257 -6.81 -6.51 -19.92
CA HIS A 257 -6.28 -6.35 -18.58
C HIS A 257 -7.44 -6.02 -17.64
N VAL A 258 -7.57 -6.79 -16.56
CA VAL A 258 -8.59 -6.57 -15.52
C VAL A 258 -7.89 -5.99 -14.30
N GLU A 259 -8.33 -4.81 -13.90
CA GLU A 259 -7.82 -4.07 -12.76
C GLU A 259 -8.88 -3.92 -11.68
N ALA A 260 -8.43 -3.78 -10.45
CA ALA A 260 -9.25 -3.45 -9.31
C ALA A 260 -8.52 -2.48 -8.38
N THR A 261 -9.26 -1.50 -7.85
CA THR A 261 -8.82 -0.63 -6.77
C THR A 261 -9.71 -0.87 -5.57
N VAL A 262 -9.11 -0.91 -4.38
CA VAL A 262 -9.85 -1.13 -3.14
C VAL A 262 -9.55 0.00 -2.19
N GLN A 263 -10.57 0.73 -1.77
CA GLN A 263 -10.47 1.85 -0.86
C GLN A 263 -11.24 1.58 0.45
N GLU A 264 -10.80 2.15 1.56
CA GLU A 264 -11.57 2.16 2.82
C GLU A 264 -12.82 3.02 2.62
N ALA A 265 -14.01 2.46 2.79
CA ALA A 265 -15.27 3.15 2.52
C ALA A 265 -15.45 4.45 3.34
N ARG A 266 -14.80 4.56 4.50
CA ARG A 266 -14.89 5.72 5.39
C ARG A 266 -14.01 6.89 4.99
N THR A 267 -12.79 6.60 4.55
CA THR A 267 -11.77 7.63 4.30
C THR A 267 -11.40 7.75 2.84
N GLY A 268 -11.73 6.76 2.01
CA GLY A 268 -11.35 6.66 0.60
C GLY A 268 -9.89 6.25 0.38
N ARG A 269 -9.10 6.01 1.45
CA ARG A 269 -7.70 5.60 1.32
C ARG A 269 -7.57 4.23 0.68
N PHE A 270 -6.59 4.08 -0.20
CA PHE A 270 -6.25 2.80 -0.82
C PHE A 270 -5.89 1.73 0.23
N VAL A 271 -6.36 0.49 0.03
CA VAL A 271 -6.15 -0.66 0.93
C VAL A 271 -5.16 -1.63 0.29
N PRO A 272 -3.88 -1.64 0.72
CA PRO A 272 -2.87 -2.55 0.18
C PRO A 272 -2.94 -3.95 0.82
N GLY A 273 -2.14 -4.88 0.30
CA GLY A 273 -1.92 -6.19 0.94
C GLY A 273 -3.10 -7.16 0.96
N LEU A 274 -4.13 -6.94 0.14
CA LEU A 274 -5.23 -7.88 -0.07
C LEU A 274 -4.80 -9.06 -0.97
N HIS A 275 -5.30 -10.25 -0.65
CA HIS A 275 -5.34 -11.38 -1.58
C HIS A 275 -6.64 -11.28 -2.38
N LEU A 276 -6.57 -10.68 -3.57
CA LEU A 276 -7.73 -10.38 -4.41
C LEU A 276 -7.83 -11.38 -5.54
N THR A 277 -9.05 -11.85 -5.81
CA THR A 277 -9.36 -12.71 -6.94
C THR A 277 -10.47 -12.10 -7.78
N ALA A 278 -10.41 -12.34 -9.09
CA ALA A 278 -11.42 -11.97 -10.05
C ALA A 278 -11.95 -13.22 -10.76
N THR A 279 -13.26 -13.31 -10.97
CA THR A 279 -13.89 -14.28 -11.87
C THR A 279 -14.56 -13.51 -13.00
N LEU A 280 -14.21 -13.83 -14.25
CA LEU A 280 -14.83 -13.25 -15.43
C LEU A 280 -15.80 -14.26 -16.05
N THR A 281 -17.06 -13.89 -16.21
CA THR A 281 -18.08 -14.70 -16.86
C THR A 281 -18.47 -14.10 -18.20
N GLY A 282 -18.46 -14.90 -19.26
CA GLY A 282 -18.79 -14.48 -20.61
C GLY A 282 -20.28 -14.20 -20.83
N PRO A 283 -20.65 -13.56 -21.96
CA PRO A 283 -22.04 -13.24 -22.29
C PRO A 283 -22.97 -14.45 -22.46
N ASP A 284 -22.41 -15.64 -22.72
CA ASP A 284 -23.14 -16.91 -22.78
C ASP A 284 -23.36 -17.55 -21.39
N GLY A 285 -22.94 -16.85 -20.33
CA GLY A 285 -23.04 -17.29 -18.95
C GLY A 285 -21.95 -18.27 -18.50
N ARG A 286 -20.96 -18.57 -19.35
CA ARG A 286 -19.85 -19.47 -19.01
C ARG A 286 -18.71 -18.72 -18.34
N ASP A 287 -18.19 -19.29 -17.26
CA ASP A 287 -17.01 -18.74 -16.59
C ASP A 287 -15.76 -18.91 -17.45
N LEU A 288 -15.01 -17.83 -17.59
CA LEU A 288 -13.72 -17.74 -18.29
C LEU A 288 -12.54 -17.93 -17.32
N GLY A 289 -12.83 -18.35 -16.09
CA GLY A 289 -11.85 -18.66 -15.05
C GLY A 289 -11.91 -17.70 -13.86
N THR A 290 -11.21 -18.09 -12.80
CA THR A 290 -10.88 -17.25 -11.65
C THR A 290 -9.37 -17.07 -11.60
N GLN A 291 -8.90 -15.84 -11.45
CA GLN A 291 -7.48 -15.53 -11.33
C GLN A 291 -7.23 -14.67 -10.08
N GLU A 292 -6.05 -14.80 -9.51
CA GLU A 292 -5.53 -13.84 -8.55
C GLU A 292 -5.18 -12.53 -9.29
N LEU A 293 -5.53 -11.40 -8.68
CA LEU A 293 -5.09 -10.08 -9.10
C LEU A 293 -3.93 -9.67 -8.17
N PRO A 294 -2.67 -9.84 -8.58
CA PRO A 294 -1.54 -9.37 -7.79
C PRO A 294 -1.56 -7.85 -7.63
N PHE A 295 -0.96 -7.36 -6.55
CA PHE A 295 -0.73 -5.93 -6.35
C PHE A 295 0.28 -5.41 -7.37
N GLU A 296 0.01 -4.26 -7.98
CA GLU A 296 0.83 -3.66 -9.02
C GLU A 296 1.06 -2.16 -8.75
N TRP A 297 2.25 -1.68 -9.13
CA TRP A 297 2.55 -0.25 -9.17
C TRP A 297 2.34 0.28 -10.59
N HIS A 298 1.64 1.40 -10.68
CA HIS A 298 1.51 2.19 -11.89
C HIS A 298 2.06 3.61 -11.63
N PRO A 299 2.62 4.30 -12.64
CA PRO A 299 3.13 5.67 -12.47
C PRO A 299 2.17 6.69 -11.86
N TRP A 300 0.87 6.41 -11.81
CA TRP A 300 -0.13 7.32 -11.27
C TRP A 300 -1.18 6.71 -10.33
N ALA A 301 -1.17 5.39 -10.13
CA ALA A 301 -2.08 4.71 -9.22
C ALA A 301 -1.44 3.44 -8.66
N PHE A 302 -1.95 2.96 -7.52
CA PHE A 302 -1.76 1.59 -7.09
C PHE A 302 -3.03 0.81 -7.37
N HIS A 303 -2.89 -0.42 -7.83
CA HIS A 303 -4.04 -1.27 -8.13
C HIS A 303 -3.68 -2.74 -8.00
N TYR A 304 -4.67 -3.59 -8.25
CA TYR A 304 -4.52 -5.02 -8.40
C TYR A 304 -4.87 -5.36 -9.85
N GLY A 305 -3.98 -6.05 -10.58
CA GLY A 305 -4.13 -6.18 -12.03
C GLY A 305 -3.69 -7.55 -12.55
N GLN A 306 -4.34 -8.02 -13.61
CA GLN A 306 -3.94 -9.25 -14.30
C GLN A 306 -4.44 -9.26 -15.75
N ASN A 307 -3.57 -9.67 -16.67
CA ASN A 307 -3.95 -9.91 -18.06
C ASN A 307 -4.84 -11.17 -18.19
N TRP A 308 -5.80 -11.12 -19.12
CA TRP A 308 -6.80 -12.14 -19.35
C TRP A 308 -6.90 -12.52 -20.82
N ARG A 309 -7.18 -13.80 -21.08
CA ARG A 309 -7.54 -14.30 -22.42
C ARG A 309 -9.03 -14.32 -22.61
N VAL A 310 -9.54 -13.49 -23.52
CA VAL A 310 -10.97 -13.43 -23.84
C VAL A 310 -11.19 -13.76 -25.31
N ALA A 311 -12.17 -14.61 -25.61
CA ALA A 311 -12.36 -15.10 -26.98
C ALA A 311 -12.82 -14.04 -27.99
N ARG A 312 -13.50 -12.99 -27.52
CA ARG A 312 -14.04 -11.90 -28.35
C ARG A 312 -14.34 -10.66 -27.50
N SER A 313 -14.40 -9.49 -28.12
CA SER A 313 -14.97 -8.29 -27.49
C SER A 313 -16.47 -8.42 -27.23
N GLY A 314 -17.00 -7.66 -26.27
CA GLY A 314 -18.44 -7.56 -25.99
C GLY A 314 -18.76 -6.67 -24.79
N ASP A 315 -20.05 -6.43 -24.55
CA ASP A 315 -20.59 -5.47 -23.57
C ASP A 315 -21.39 -6.14 -22.43
N ARG A 316 -21.40 -7.47 -22.37
CA ARG A 316 -22.24 -8.26 -21.46
C ARG A 316 -21.45 -9.27 -20.63
N TYR A 317 -20.21 -8.94 -20.29
CA TYR A 317 -19.47 -9.74 -19.34
C TYR A 317 -19.97 -9.47 -17.93
N ARG A 318 -19.73 -10.42 -17.02
CA ARG A 318 -19.87 -10.21 -15.58
C ARG A 318 -18.53 -10.38 -14.93
N LEU A 319 -18.17 -9.46 -14.04
CA LEU A 319 -16.95 -9.51 -13.25
C LEU A 319 -17.32 -9.70 -11.79
N ARG A 320 -16.72 -10.68 -11.14
CA ARG A 320 -16.86 -10.87 -9.69
C ARG A 320 -15.50 -10.67 -9.04
N LEU A 321 -15.42 -9.73 -8.10
CA LEU A 321 -14.21 -9.48 -7.31
C LEU A 321 -14.42 -10.00 -5.89
N ARG A 322 -13.42 -10.72 -5.37
CA ARG A 322 -13.45 -11.28 -4.02
C ARG A 322 -12.09 -11.15 -3.35
N ALA A 323 -12.08 -10.60 -2.13
CA ALA A 323 -10.91 -10.60 -1.26
C ALA A 323 -11.26 -11.17 0.12
N GLU A 324 -10.28 -11.81 0.74
CA GLU A 324 -10.35 -12.14 2.16
C GLU A 324 -10.07 -10.90 3.03
N ALA A 325 -10.36 -10.99 4.32
CA ALA A 325 -10.02 -9.92 5.25
C ALA A 325 -8.49 -9.74 5.31
N PRO A 326 -7.96 -8.50 5.29
CA PRO A 326 -6.52 -8.28 5.33
C PRO A 326 -5.89 -8.80 6.62
N THR A 327 -4.66 -9.27 6.52
CA THR A 327 -3.91 -9.89 7.63
C THR A 327 -2.99 -8.92 8.36
N PHE A 328 -2.81 -7.70 7.85
CA PHE A 328 -1.99 -6.68 8.51
C PHE A 328 -2.60 -6.20 9.84
N ARG A 329 -1.76 -5.68 10.73
CA ARG A 329 -2.20 -5.08 12.00
C ARG A 329 -2.92 -3.77 11.77
N ARG A 330 -3.96 -3.48 12.57
CA ARG A 330 -4.68 -2.19 12.52
C ARG A 330 -4.54 -1.48 13.85
N TYR A 331 -3.91 -0.31 13.87
CA TYR A 331 -3.58 0.41 15.10
C TYR A 331 -4.69 1.39 15.51
N GLY A 332 -4.76 1.65 16.83
CA GLY A 332 -5.74 2.56 17.43
C GLY A 332 -7.02 1.85 17.86
N ARG A 333 -7.46 2.10 19.09
CA ARG A 333 -8.55 1.32 19.71
C ARG A 333 -9.92 1.57 19.06
N THR A 334 -10.15 2.80 18.63
CA THR A 334 -11.43 3.26 18.06
C THR A 334 -11.47 3.09 16.55
N LEU A 335 -10.45 3.60 15.83
CA LEU A 335 -10.47 3.61 14.37
C LEU A 335 -9.82 2.38 13.73
N GLY A 336 -9.04 1.59 14.48
CA GLY A 336 -8.38 0.38 13.98
C GLY A 336 -9.30 -0.84 13.82
N ARG A 337 -10.53 -0.80 14.35
CA ARG A 337 -11.48 -1.91 14.20
C ARG A 337 -12.23 -1.82 12.86
N VAL A 338 -11.49 -2.08 11.78
CA VAL A 338 -11.97 -2.08 10.39
C VAL A 338 -11.50 -3.32 9.66
N PHE A 339 -12.17 -3.68 8.56
CA PHE A 339 -11.83 -4.81 7.71
C PHE A 339 -11.91 -6.16 8.45
N GLU A 340 -12.93 -6.33 9.30
CA GLU A 340 -13.14 -7.59 10.04
C GLU A 340 -13.52 -8.73 9.09
N ARG A 341 -14.13 -8.40 7.95
CA ARG A 341 -14.51 -9.35 6.89
C ARG A 341 -13.98 -8.84 5.56
N GLY A 342 -13.69 -9.77 4.64
CA GLY A 342 -13.44 -9.45 3.25
C GLY A 342 -14.72 -9.06 2.50
N PHE A 343 -14.65 -9.07 1.17
CA PHE A 343 -15.78 -8.75 0.31
C PHE A 343 -15.95 -9.73 -0.84
N ASP A 344 -17.15 -9.75 -1.42
CA ASP A 344 -17.51 -10.53 -2.59
C ASP A 344 -18.57 -9.70 -3.36
N VAL A 345 -18.15 -9.10 -4.47
CA VAL A 345 -18.94 -8.11 -5.23
C VAL A 345 -18.97 -8.47 -6.71
N GLY A 346 -20.13 -8.27 -7.34
CA GLY A 346 -20.34 -8.55 -8.76
C GLY A 346 -20.69 -7.27 -9.52
N PHE A 347 -20.16 -7.16 -10.74
CA PHE A 347 -20.46 -6.12 -11.71
C PHE A 347 -21.05 -6.78 -12.95
N ASP A 348 -22.20 -6.28 -13.39
CA ASP A 348 -22.86 -6.72 -14.61
C ASP A 348 -22.57 -5.77 -15.77
N SER A 349 -22.78 -6.25 -17.00
CA SER A 349 -22.60 -5.45 -18.23
C SER A 349 -21.20 -4.84 -18.38
N VAL A 350 -20.17 -5.60 -17.96
CA VAL A 350 -18.78 -5.20 -18.12
C VAL A 350 -18.42 -5.28 -19.60
N ARG A 351 -17.90 -4.18 -20.14
CA ARG A 351 -17.41 -4.13 -21.52
C ARG A 351 -15.96 -4.59 -21.56
N VAL A 352 -15.68 -5.55 -22.43
CA VAL A 352 -14.33 -6.05 -22.70
C VAL A 352 -14.03 -5.81 -24.18
N VAL A 353 -12.90 -5.16 -24.46
CA VAL A 353 -12.38 -4.99 -25.81
C VAL A 353 -11.06 -5.73 -25.90
N THR A 354 -10.94 -6.65 -26.86
CA THR A 354 -9.75 -7.48 -27.00
C THR A 354 -8.65 -6.76 -27.79
N GLY A 355 -7.43 -6.71 -27.26
CA GLY A 355 -6.21 -6.21 -27.91
C GLY A 355 -5.05 -6.07 -26.92
N ALA A 356 -3.94 -5.47 -27.36
CA ALA A 356 -2.78 -5.15 -26.54
C ALA A 356 -2.38 -3.68 -26.78
N LYS A 357 -1.88 -3.01 -25.72
CA LYS A 357 -1.35 -1.64 -25.79
C LYS A 357 0.14 -1.64 -26.12
#